data_AF-A0A9D7R5M2-F1
#
_entry.id   AF-A0A9D7R5M2-F1
#
_cell.length_a   1.000
_cell.length_b   1.000
_cell.length_c   1.000
_cell.angle_alpha   90.00
_cell.angle_beta   90.00
_cell.angle_gamma   90.00
#
_symmetry.space_group_name_H-M   'P 1'
#
loop_
_entity.id
_entity.type
_entity.pdbx_description
1 polymer ?
#
loop_
_entity_poly.entity_id
_entity_poly.type
_entity_poly.pdbx_seq_one_letter_code
_entity_poly.pdbx_strand_id
1 'polypeptide(L)'
;MNNGLTNTYVHSLAVSGTNLFAGTGGGVFLSTNNGTNWTAVNNGLTNTYVFSLAVSGTNLFAGTSSGGVFLSTNNGTSWTAVNNGLTYTQVSSFAVSGTNLFAGTQGGVFLYEVATLVNEKQSPGTYEVEFDASGFASGVYFYKLVVSPSNPLVTEGFTDVKRMMLVK
;
A
#
# COMPACT_ATOMS: atom_id res chain seq x y z
N MET A 1 14.24 -13.99 -22.66
CA MET A 1 13.56 -12.77 -22.16
C MET A 1 12.21 -13.05 -21.50
N ASN A 2 11.49 -14.15 -21.81
CA ASN A 2 10.20 -14.47 -21.15
C ASN A 2 10.18 -15.83 -20.44
N ASN A 3 11.34 -16.44 -20.18
CA ASN A 3 11.40 -17.76 -19.56
C ASN A 3 10.80 -17.70 -18.16
N GLY A 4 9.78 -18.51 -17.89
CA GLY A 4 9.06 -18.53 -16.60
C GLY A 4 8.01 -17.43 -16.43
N LEU A 5 7.90 -16.47 -17.36
CA LEU A 5 6.80 -15.49 -17.39
C LEU A 5 5.61 -16.12 -18.11
N THR A 6 4.78 -16.86 -17.36
CA THR A 6 3.67 -17.66 -17.93
C THR A 6 2.51 -16.81 -18.45
N ASN A 7 2.46 -15.52 -18.10
CA ASN A 7 1.55 -14.55 -18.69
C ASN A 7 2.34 -13.39 -19.29
N THR A 8 2.29 -13.26 -20.62
CA THR A 8 3.06 -12.26 -21.38
C THR A 8 2.36 -10.90 -21.50
N TYR A 9 1.11 -10.78 -21.04
CA TYR A 9 0.43 -9.50 -20.91
C TYR A 9 0.89 -8.82 -19.62
N VAL A 10 1.97 -8.04 -19.73
CA VAL A 10 2.53 -7.27 -18.62
C VAL A 10 1.82 -5.93 -18.53
N HIS A 11 1.15 -5.68 -17.40
CA HIS A 11 0.46 -4.41 -17.12
C HIS A 11 1.39 -3.40 -16.44
N SER A 12 2.35 -3.87 -15.65
CA SER A 12 3.24 -3.00 -14.88
C SER A 12 4.62 -3.62 -14.70
N LEU A 13 5.65 -2.77 -14.64
CA LEU A 13 7.00 -3.13 -14.25
C LEU A 13 7.42 -2.30 -13.03
N ALA A 14 8.20 -2.88 -12.13
CA ALA A 14 8.81 -2.17 -11.02
C ALA A 14 10.23 -2.68 -10.76
N VAL A 15 11.07 -1.82 -10.18
CA VAL A 15 12.46 -2.15 -9.81
C VAL A 15 12.65 -1.91 -8.32
N SER A 16 13.17 -2.90 -7.60
CA SER A 16 13.59 -2.76 -6.20
C SER A 16 15.01 -3.30 -6.05
N GLY A 17 15.98 -2.41 -5.82
CA GLY A 17 17.40 -2.77 -5.87
C GLY A 17 17.78 -3.35 -7.23
N THR A 18 18.30 -4.58 -7.24
CA THR A 18 18.67 -5.32 -8.47
C THR A 18 17.56 -6.20 -9.03
N ASN A 19 16.39 -6.23 -8.37
CA ASN A 19 15.28 -7.09 -8.74
C ASN A 19 14.30 -6.37 -9.66
N LEU A 20 13.84 -7.06 -10.70
CA LEU A 20 12.77 -6.62 -11.59
C LEU A 20 11.48 -7.37 -11.24
N PHE A 21 10.36 -6.66 -11.22
CA PHE A 21 9.04 -7.22 -10.99
C PHE A 21 8.12 -6.92 -12.17
N ALA A 22 7.30 -7.90 -12.56
CA ALA A 22 6.28 -7.75 -13.59
C ALA A 22 4.91 -8.10 -13.01
N GLY A 23 3.97 -7.17 -13.11
CA GLY A 23 2.56 -7.35 -12.78
C GLY A 23 1.79 -7.77 -14.02
N THR A 24 1.04 -8.86 -13.92
CA THR A 24 0.32 -9.48 -15.05
C THR A 24 -1.07 -9.94 -14.61
N GLY A 25 -1.86 -10.48 -15.54
CA GLY A 25 -3.09 -11.20 -15.20
C GLY A 25 -2.87 -12.52 -14.41
N GLY A 26 -1.63 -13.03 -14.38
CA GLY A 26 -1.22 -14.26 -13.67
C GLY A 26 -0.51 -14.01 -12.34
N GLY A 27 -0.46 -12.77 -11.88
CA GLY A 27 0.18 -12.35 -10.64
C GLY A 27 1.44 -11.52 -10.85
N VAL A 28 2.28 -11.49 -9.82
CA VAL A 28 3.59 -10.85 -9.82
C VAL A 28 4.67 -11.88 -10.14
N PHE A 29 5.57 -11.51 -11.04
CA PHE A 29 6.75 -12.28 -11.39
C PHE A 29 8.01 -11.50 -11.03
N LEU A 30 8.99 -12.20 -10.47
CA LEU A 30 10.29 -11.66 -10.09
C LEU A 30 11.37 -12.15 -11.06
N SER A 31 12.27 -11.25 -11.47
CA SER A 31 13.54 -11.56 -12.11
C SER A 31 14.70 -10.99 -11.32
N THR A 32 15.70 -11.83 -11.07
CA THR A 32 16.97 -11.48 -10.40
C THR A 32 18.16 -11.44 -11.36
N ASN A 33 17.90 -11.60 -12.67
CA ASN A 33 18.91 -11.72 -13.72
C ASN A 33 18.57 -10.85 -14.95
N ASN A 34 18.14 -9.61 -14.68
CA ASN A 34 17.83 -8.58 -15.67
C ASN A 34 16.81 -9.04 -16.74
N GLY A 35 15.77 -9.77 -16.31
CA GLY A 35 14.67 -10.18 -17.18
C GLY A 35 14.98 -11.42 -18.04
N THR A 36 16.07 -12.13 -17.78
CA THR A 36 16.39 -13.35 -18.52
C THR A 36 15.42 -14.49 -18.16
N ASN A 37 15.18 -14.67 -16.85
CA ASN A 37 14.22 -15.61 -16.29
C ASN A 37 13.34 -14.93 -15.24
N TRP A 38 12.13 -15.46 -15.08
CA TRP A 38 11.09 -14.98 -14.19
C TRP A 38 10.56 -16.12 -13.32
N THR A 39 10.14 -15.79 -12.11
CA THR A 39 9.50 -16.75 -11.19
C THR A 39 8.30 -16.09 -10.55
N ALA A 40 7.16 -16.80 -10.50
CA ALA A 40 5.95 -16.29 -9.87
C ALA A 40 6.16 -16.14 -8.35
N VAL A 41 5.76 -15.00 -7.81
CA VAL A 41 5.92 -14.63 -6.40
C VAL A 41 4.57 -14.17 -5.84
N ASN A 42 3.61 -15.09 -5.78
CA ASN A 42 2.17 -14.78 -5.56
C ASN A 42 1.63 -15.18 -4.18
N ASN A 43 2.48 -15.66 -3.28
CA ASN A 43 2.01 -16.19 -1.99
C ASN A 43 1.33 -15.09 -1.15
N GLY A 44 0.06 -15.28 -0.81
CA GLY A 44 -0.75 -14.28 -0.10
C GLY A 44 -1.51 -13.29 -0.99
N LEU A 45 -1.28 -13.29 -2.32
CA LEU A 45 -2.16 -12.57 -3.25
C LEU A 45 -3.45 -13.36 -3.44
N THR A 46 -4.57 -12.84 -2.94
CA THR A 46 -5.89 -13.46 -3.14
C THR A 46 -6.53 -13.07 -4.47
N ASN A 47 -5.98 -12.07 -5.17
CA ASN A 47 -6.32 -11.72 -6.54
C ASN A 47 -5.03 -11.55 -7.34
N THR A 48 -4.86 -12.35 -8.40
CA THR A 48 -3.64 -12.39 -9.22
C THR A 48 -3.69 -11.44 -10.41
N TYR A 49 -4.78 -10.74 -10.66
CA TYR A 49 -4.84 -9.79 -11.76
C TYR A 49 -4.25 -8.45 -11.31
N VAL A 50 -2.94 -8.29 -11.54
CA VAL A 50 -2.15 -7.15 -11.06
C VAL A 50 -2.08 -6.08 -12.14
N PHE A 51 -2.67 -4.92 -11.87
CA PHE A 51 -2.67 -3.78 -12.78
C PHE A 51 -1.47 -2.85 -12.56
N SER A 52 -1.02 -2.71 -11.32
CA SER A 52 -0.01 -1.72 -10.96
C SER A 52 0.96 -2.29 -9.92
N LEU A 53 2.24 -1.96 -10.06
CA LEU A 53 3.28 -2.22 -9.08
C LEU A 53 3.96 -0.90 -8.70
N ALA A 54 4.30 -0.75 -7.43
CA ALA A 54 5.10 0.38 -6.96
C ALA A 54 6.07 -0.03 -5.87
N VAL A 55 7.21 0.65 -5.81
CA VAL A 55 8.22 0.47 -4.77
C VAL A 55 8.35 1.76 -3.97
N SER A 56 8.25 1.66 -2.64
CA SER A 56 8.52 2.77 -1.71
C SER A 56 9.49 2.27 -0.64
N GLY A 57 10.73 2.77 -0.67
CA GLY A 57 11.82 2.21 0.14
C GLY A 57 12.08 0.74 -0.21
N THR A 58 12.01 -0.14 0.80
CA THR A 58 12.15 -1.61 0.64
C THR A 58 10.82 -2.32 0.38
N ASN A 59 9.70 -1.59 0.39
CA ASN A 59 8.38 -2.15 0.30
C ASN A 59 7.90 -2.19 -1.14
N LEU A 60 7.34 -3.33 -1.55
CA LEU A 60 6.72 -3.53 -2.85
C LEU A 60 5.20 -3.60 -2.69
N PHE A 61 4.48 -2.86 -3.51
CA PHE A 61 3.03 -2.78 -3.50
C PHE A 61 2.46 -3.30 -4.81
N ALA A 62 1.37 -4.06 -4.72
CA ALA A 62 0.61 -4.57 -5.85
C ALA A 62 -0.84 -4.09 -5.79
N GLY A 63 -1.28 -3.46 -6.88
CA GLY A 63 -2.64 -3.00 -7.08
C GLY A 63 -3.36 -4.00 -7.96
N THR A 64 -4.45 -4.56 -7.45
CA THR A 64 -5.16 -5.69 -8.10
C THR A 64 -6.52 -5.28 -8.63
N SER A 65 -7.13 -6.13 -9.44
CA SER A 65 -8.42 -5.83 -10.10
C SER A 65 -9.60 -5.71 -9.16
N SER A 66 -9.61 -6.44 -8.05
CA SER A 66 -10.67 -6.40 -7.03
C SER A 66 -10.23 -6.79 -5.62
N GLY A 67 -8.95 -7.12 -5.41
CA GLY A 67 -8.40 -7.50 -4.10
C GLY A 67 -7.81 -6.32 -3.32
N GLY A 68 -7.78 -5.12 -3.91
CA GLY A 68 -7.18 -3.92 -3.31
C GLY A 68 -5.68 -3.85 -3.48
N VAL A 69 -5.03 -3.24 -2.49
CA VAL A 69 -3.58 -3.09 -2.36
C VAL A 69 -3.01 -4.24 -1.53
N PHE A 70 -1.96 -4.86 -2.03
CA PHE A 70 -1.14 -5.82 -1.29
C PHE A 70 0.27 -5.26 -1.09
N LEU A 71 0.82 -5.50 0.09
CA LEU A 71 2.17 -5.12 0.47
C LEU A 71 3.04 -6.37 0.61
N SER A 72 4.26 -6.31 0.09
CA SER A 72 5.35 -7.22 0.38
C SER A 72 6.54 -6.45 0.94
N THR A 73 7.08 -6.95 2.06
CA THR A 73 8.30 -6.45 2.71
C THR A 73 9.50 -7.37 2.47
N ASN A 74 9.34 -8.41 1.63
CA ASN A 74 10.31 -9.48 1.43
C ASN A 74 10.46 -9.85 -0.06
N ASN A 75 10.51 -8.84 -0.93
CA ASN A 75 10.72 -8.98 -2.38
C ASN A 75 9.67 -9.88 -3.07
N GLY A 76 8.41 -9.78 -2.68
CA GLY A 76 7.30 -10.55 -3.24
C GLY A 76 7.17 -11.98 -2.71
N THR A 77 8.07 -12.45 -1.85
CA THR A 77 8.01 -13.81 -1.29
C THR A 77 6.68 -14.09 -0.57
N SER A 78 6.14 -13.08 0.12
CA SER A 78 4.78 -13.09 0.63
C SER A 78 4.13 -11.71 0.54
N TRP A 79 2.80 -11.72 0.47
CA TRP A 79 1.98 -10.52 0.38
C TRP A 79 0.94 -10.47 1.49
N THR A 80 0.62 -9.27 1.94
CA THR A 80 -0.44 -9.01 2.91
C THR A 80 -1.33 -7.89 2.41
N ALA A 81 -2.64 -8.06 2.48
CA ALA A 81 -3.60 -7.04 2.07
C ALA A 81 -3.51 -5.82 3.01
N VAL A 82 -3.48 -4.62 2.44
CA VAL A 82 -3.38 -3.34 3.17
C VAL A 82 -4.48 -2.38 2.72
N ASN A 83 -5.72 -2.79 2.96
CA ASN A 83 -6.94 -2.16 2.42
C ASN A 83 -7.70 -1.29 3.44
N ASN A 84 -7.11 -1.00 4.61
CA ASN A 84 -7.78 -0.16 5.61
C ASN A 84 -8.11 1.20 5.01
N GLY A 85 -9.37 1.63 5.12
CA GLY A 85 -9.86 2.87 4.52
C GLY A 85 -10.13 2.83 3.01
N LEU A 86 -9.82 1.73 2.32
CA LEU A 86 -10.04 1.58 0.89
C LEU A 86 -11.50 1.16 0.62
N THR A 87 -12.31 2.08 0.08
CA THR A 87 -13.73 1.81 -0.25
C THR A 87 -13.93 1.12 -1.58
N TYR A 88 -12.96 1.25 -2.51
CA TYR A 88 -12.96 0.60 -3.83
C TYR A 88 -11.68 -0.20 -4.02
N THR A 89 -11.83 -1.51 -4.20
CA THR A 89 -10.71 -2.46 -4.23
C THR A 89 -10.07 -2.66 -5.59
N GLN A 90 -10.60 -2.03 -6.65
CA GLN A 90 -9.89 -1.97 -7.93
C GLN A 90 -8.84 -0.87 -7.86
N VAL A 91 -7.57 -1.27 -7.93
CA VAL A 91 -6.43 -0.35 -7.91
C VAL A 91 -5.82 -0.30 -9.31
N SER A 92 -5.99 0.83 -9.99
CA SER A 92 -5.58 1.02 -11.39
C SER A 92 -4.16 1.56 -11.53
N SER A 93 -3.67 2.29 -10.52
CA SER A 93 -2.37 2.96 -10.58
C SER A 93 -1.84 3.25 -9.18
N PHE A 94 -0.53 3.47 -9.10
CA PHE A 94 0.11 4.03 -7.92
C PHE A 94 0.93 5.26 -8.28
N ALA A 95 1.08 6.17 -7.32
CA ALA A 95 2.08 7.22 -7.34
C ALA A 95 2.85 7.23 -6.02
N VAL A 96 4.17 7.34 -6.08
CA VAL A 96 5.04 7.44 -4.90
C VAL A 96 5.60 8.85 -4.81
N SER A 97 5.50 9.47 -3.64
CA SER A 97 6.08 10.78 -3.36
C SER A 97 6.75 10.75 -1.99
N GLY A 98 8.09 10.64 -1.99
CA GLY A 98 8.86 10.37 -0.78
C GLY A 98 8.47 9.04 -0.15
N THR A 99 8.03 9.06 1.10
CA THR A 99 7.52 7.89 1.84
C THR A 99 6.04 7.60 1.59
N ASN A 100 5.31 8.52 0.95
CA ASN A 100 3.87 8.38 0.72
C ASN A 100 3.59 7.58 -0.55
N LEU A 101 2.62 6.67 -0.46
CA LEU A 101 2.07 5.92 -1.58
C LEU A 101 0.60 6.31 -1.78
N PHE A 102 0.27 6.74 -2.99
CA PHE A 102 -1.09 7.03 -3.41
C PHE A 102 -1.57 5.94 -4.36
N ALA A 103 -2.74 5.37 -4.10
CA ALA A 103 -3.42 4.40 -4.94
C ALA A 103 -4.55 5.07 -5.72
N GLY A 104 -4.48 5.03 -7.05
CA GLY A 104 -5.61 5.38 -7.90
C GLY A 104 -6.61 4.22 -7.93
N THR A 105 -7.85 4.51 -7.54
CA THR A 105 -8.96 3.54 -7.52
C THR A 105 -10.12 4.03 -8.38
N GLN A 106 -11.11 3.16 -8.64
CA GLN A 106 -12.37 3.60 -9.26
C GLN A 106 -13.10 4.70 -8.46
N GLY A 107 -12.89 4.74 -7.14
CA GLY A 107 -13.48 5.75 -6.24
C GLY A 107 -12.65 7.02 -6.07
N GLY A 108 -11.53 7.17 -6.78
CA GLY A 108 -10.60 8.29 -6.64
C GLY A 108 -9.24 7.88 -6.06
N VAL A 109 -8.49 8.86 -5.54
CA VAL A 109 -7.13 8.65 -5.02
C VAL A 109 -7.18 8.35 -3.51
N PHE A 110 -6.53 7.26 -3.12
CA PHE A 110 -6.38 6.82 -1.74
C PHE A 110 -4.93 6.98 -1.28
N LEU A 111 -4.69 7.50 -0.07
CA LEU A 111 -3.35 7.55 0.53
C LEU A 111 -3.16 6.35 1.46
N TYR A 112 -2.08 5.59 1.27
CA TYR A 112 -1.78 4.45 2.13
C TYR A 112 -1.58 4.88 3.59
N GLU A 113 -2.48 4.42 4.47
CA GLU A 113 -2.39 4.61 5.91
C GLU A 113 -1.45 3.55 6.52
N VAL A 114 -0.39 4.03 7.16
CA VAL A 114 0.67 3.18 7.72
C VAL A 114 0.33 2.60 9.10
N ALA A 115 -0.55 3.26 9.86
CA ALA A 115 -1.03 2.80 11.17
C ALA A 115 -2.27 3.60 11.60
N THR A 116 -3.23 2.89 12.20
CA THR A 116 -4.32 3.50 12.97
C THR A 116 -3.97 3.37 14.45
N LEU A 117 -3.78 4.51 15.14
CA LEU A 117 -3.36 4.49 16.56
C LEU A 117 -4.54 4.34 17.52
N VAL A 118 -5.69 4.94 17.18
CA VAL A 118 -6.91 4.91 17.98
C VAL A 118 -8.10 4.79 17.03
N ASN A 119 -9.00 3.83 17.28
CA ASN A 119 -10.26 3.67 16.56
C ASN A 119 -11.39 3.20 17.51
N GLU A 120 -11.69 4.02 18.50
CA GLU A 120 -12.69 3.71 19.51
C GLU A 120 -13.46 4.97 19.93
N LYS A 121 -14.64 4.78 20.55
CA LYS A 121 -15.40 5.88 21.13
C LYS A 121 -14.76 6.28 22.45
N GLN A 122 -14.35 7.54 22.54
CA GLN A 122 -13.77 8.11 23.76
C GLN A 122 -14.70 9.16 24.38
N SER A 123 -14.62 9.30 25.71
CA SER A 123 -15.33 10.36 26.45
C SER A 123 -14.66 11.72 26.23
N PRO A 124 -15.28 12.85 26.59
CA PRO A 124 -14.56 14.13 26.61
C PRO A 124 -13.38 14.07 27.59
N GLY A 125 -12.19 14.47 27.15
CA GLY A 125 -10.97 14.39 27.97
C GLY A 125 -9.69 14.66 27.18
N THR A 126 -8.55 14.49 27.84
CA THR A 126 -7.22 14.49 27.21
C THR A 126 -6.74 13.06 27.04
N TYR A 127 -6.19 12.76 25.87
CA TYR A 127 -5.72 11.43 25.50
C TYR A 127 -4.28 11.51 24.99
N GLU A 128 -3.51 10.49 25.30
CA GLU A 128 -2.16 10.30 24.82
C GLU A 128 -2.07 8.92 24.17
N VAL A 129 -1.36 8.84 23.05
CA VAL A 129 -1.14 7.57 22.35
C VAL A 129 0.33 7.47 21.99
N GLU A 130 0.92 6.31 22.25
CA GLU A 130 2.27 6.00 21.82
C GLU A 130 2.24 5.42 20.40
N PHE A 131 3.10 5.93 19.53
CA PHE A 131 3.32 5.37 18.21
C PHE A 131 4.72 4.75 18.15
N ASP A 132 4.79 3.42 18.08
CA ASP A 132 6.05 2.72 17.85
C ASP A 132 6.49 2.92 16.39
N ALA A 133 7.39 3.89 16.22
CA ALA A 133 7.95 4.25 14.93
C ALA A 133 9.17 3.37 14.54
N SER A 134 9.56 2.38 15.35
CA SER A 134 10.80 1.63 15.17
C SER A 134 10.89 0.88 13.84
N GLY A 135 9.76 0.39 13.31
CA GLY A 135 9.66 -0.28 12.01
C GLY A 135 9.65 0.65 10.79
N PHE A 136 9.58 1.97 10.98
CA PHE A 136 9.36 2.94 9.91
C PHE A 136 10.67 3.64 9.47
N ALA A 137 10.76 4.03 8.20
CA ALA A 137 11.92 4.76 7.69
C ALA A 137 11.96 6.19 8.23
N SER A 138 13.14 6.78 8.41
CA SER A 138 13.24 8.21 8.73
C SER A 138 12.60 9.05 7.61
N GLY A 139 11.83 10.07 7.97
CA GLY A 139 11.07 10.86 7.00
C GLY A 139 9.95 11.71 7.60
N VAL A 140 9.15 12.30 6.71
CA VAL A 140 7.95 13.06 7.10
C VAL A 140 6.74 12.14 7.05
N TYR A 141 6.00 12.10 8.15
CA TYR A 141 4.74 11.39 8.30
C TYR A 141 3.62 12.39 8.51
N PHE A 142 2.44 12.10 7.99
CA PHE A 142 1.23 12.84 8.30
C PHE A 142 0.36 12.00 9.22
N TYR A 143 -0.21 12.62 10.24
CA TYR A 143 -1.26 12.00 11.03
C TYR A 143 -2.54 12.83 10.87
N LYS A 144 -3.66 12.12 10.80
CA LYS A 144 -4.99 12.69 10.65
C LYS A 144 -5.79 12.35 11.89
N LEU A 145 -6.25 13.36 12.62
CA LEU A 145 -7.23 13.19 13.68
C LEU A 145 -8.62 13.36 13.07
N VAL A 146 -9.48 12.37 13.23
CA VAL A 146 -10.89 12.43 12.83
C VAL A 146 -11.74 12.17 14.05
N VAL A 147 -12.61 13.12 14.39
CA VAL A 147 -13.61 12.96 15.44
C VAL A 147 -14.99 13.00 14.79
N SER A 148 -15.66 11.86 14.80
CA SER A 148 -17.02 11.74 14.30
C SER A 148 -18.02 11.97 15.45
N PRO A 149 -19.10 12.74 15.23
CA PRO A 149 -20.16 12.89 16.23
C PRO A 149 -20.79 11.54 16.57
N SER A 150 -21.12 11.31 17.83
CA SER A 150 -21.90 10.12 18.21
C SER A 150 -23.38 10.22 17.84
N ASN A 151 -23.87 11.43 17.53
CA ASN A 151 -25.25 11.67 17.12
C ASN A 151 -25.34 11.60 15.59
N PRO A 152 -26.12 10.66 15.01
CA PRO A 152 -26.24 10.49 13.56
C PRO A 152 -26.92 11.66 12.84
N LEU A 153 -27.53 12.60 13.57
CA LEU A 153 -28.13 13.82 13.03
C LEU A 153 -27.14 14.98 12.89
N VAL A 154 -25.93 14.86 13.47
CA VAL A 154 -24.87 15.85 13.33
C VAL A 154 -23.90 15.37 12.26
N THR A 155 -23.81 16.13 11.17
CA THR A 155 -22.98 15.77 10.00
C THR A 155 -21.58 16.37 10.05
N GLU A 156 -21.35 17.36 10.91
CA GLU A 156 -20.04 18.00 11.04
C GLU A 156 -19.19 17.30 12.11
N GLY A 157 -18.20 16.54 11.65
CA GLY A 157 -17.10 16.04 12.46
C GLY A 157 -15.91 17.01 12.47
N PHE A 158 -14.96 16.76 13.34
CA PHE A 158 -13.67 17.45 13.34
C PHE A 158 -12.65 16.64 12.54
N THR A 159 -11.87 17.31 11.70
CA THR A 159 -10.71 16.73 11.04
C THR A 159 -9.54 17.69 11.12
N ASP A 160 -8.39 17.19 11.57
CA ASP A 160 -7.13 17.92 11.56
C ASP A 160 -6.01 17.03 11.02
N VAL A 161 -5.09 17.61 10.27
CA VAL A 161 -3.94 16.91 9.68
C VAL A 161 -2.68 17.64 10.08
N LYS A 162 -1.77 16.91 10.72
CA LYS A 162 -0.50 17.43 11.19
C LYS A 162 0.65 16.59 10.64
N ARG A 163 1.82 17.23 10.55
CA ARG A 163 3.06 16.58 10.12
C ARG A 163 3.92 16.23 11.33
N MET A 164 4.56 15.08 11.26
CA MET A 164 5.56 14.57 12.20
C MET A 164 6.84 14.27 11.44
N MET A 165 8.00 14.66 11.98
CA MET A 165 9.28 14.23 11.45
C MET A 165 9.81 13.07 12.29
N LEU A 166 10.06 11.94 11.64
CA LEU A 166 10.76 10.81 12.24
C LEU A 166 12.24 10.89 11.85
N VAL A 167 13.09 11.09 12.85
CA VAL A 167 14.55 11.08 12.71
C VAL A 167 15.08 9.92 13.55
N LYS A 168 15.98 9.12 12.97
CA LYS A 168 16.68 8.01 13.62
C LYS A 168 18.16 8.32 13.62
#